data_AF-A0A1G4UQQ2-F1
#
_entry.id   AF-A0A1G4UQQ2-F1
#
_cell.length_a   1.000
_cell.length_b   1.000
_cell.length_c   1.000
_cell.angle_alpha   90.00
_cell.angle_beta   90.00
_cell.angle_gamma   90.00
#
_symmetry.space_group_name_H-M   'P 1'
#
loop_
_entity.id
_entity.type
_entity.pdbx_description
1 polymer ?
#
loop_
_entity_poly.entity_id
_entity_poly.type
_entity_poly.pdbx_seq_one_letter_code
_entity_poly.pdbx_strand_id
1 'polypeptide(L)'
;MTSEWKLGDRVAISPSSEWHADWRDWAGYVCELHMCPSGKIDVGVSNHYPPKHLGDITDGFEPVDLIAAPADEAAGAQAQEPRSTL
;
A
#
# COMPACT_ATOMS: atom_id res chain seq x y z
N MET A 1 -8.26 4.32 -20.51
CA MET A 1 -6.90 4.70 -20.11
C MET A 1 -6.12 3.41 -19.82
N THR A 2 -4.89 3.30 -20.30
CA THR A 2 -3.96 2.21 -19.94
C THR A 2 -3.09 2.70 -18.79
N SER A 3 -3.25 2.12 -17.61
CA SER A 3 -2.42 2.45 -16.44
C SER A 3 -1.10 1.68 -16.53
N GLU A 4 0.02 2.40 -16.51
CA GLU A 4 1.37 1.82 -16.45
C GLU A 4 1.82 1.79 -14.99
N TRP A 5 2.46 0.70 -14.57
CA TRP A 5 2.97 0.51 -13.20
C TRP A 5 4.45 0.17 -13.25
N LYS A 6 5.22 0.72 -12.31
CA LYS A 6 6.67 0.54 -12.20
C LYS A 6 7.07 0.21 -10.77
N LEU A 7 8.22 -0.44 -10.64
CA LEU A 7 8.87 -0.59 -9.34
C LEU A 7 9.15 0.78 -8.72
N GLY A 8 8.80 0.95 -7.46
CA GLY A 8 8.91 2.20 -6.72
C GLY A 8 7.69 3.12 -6.83
N ASP A 9 6.71 2.80 -7.66
CA ASP A 9 5.48 3.60 -7.73
C ASP A 9 4.74 3.57 -6.39
N ARG A 10 4.33 4.76 -5.93
CA ARG A 10 3.49 4.89 -4.74
C ARG A 10 2.04 4.60 -5.13
N VAL A 11 1.40 3.70 -4.39
CA VAL A 11 0.02 3.27 -4.60
C VAL A 11 -0.81 3.47 -3.35
N ALA A 12 -2.09 3.80 -3.52
CA ALA A 12 -3.04 3.80 -2.42
C ALA A 12 -3.41 2.35 -2.09
N ILE A 13 -3.34 1.98 -0.82
CA ILE A 13 -3.82 0.67 -0.37
C ILE A 13 -5.29 0.81 -0.05
N SER A 14 -6.12 -0.03 -0.67
CA SER A 14 -7.53 -0.12 -0.30
C SER A 14 -7.70 -1.21 0.74
N PRO A 15 -8.39 -0.96 1.86
CA PRO A 15 -8.67 -2.02 2.81
C PRO A 15 -9.51 -3.11 2.14
N SER A 16 -8.97 -4.31 2.08
CA SER A 16 -9.66 -5.51 1.57
C SER A 16 -10.65 -6.09 2.60
N SER A 17 -10.63 -5.60 3.84
CA SER A 17 -11.50 -6.06 4.92
C SER A 17 -11.97 -4.92 5.82
N GLU A 18 -13.18 -5.07 6.39
CA GLU A 18 -13.75 -4.12 7.35
C GLU A 18 -12.94 -4.00 8.65
N TRP A 19 -12.10 -4.99 8.96
CA TRP A 19 -11.23 -5.02 10.14
C TRP A 19 -10.07 -4.02 10.05
N HIS A 20 -9.86 -3.44 8.87
CA HIS A 20 -8.76 -2.54 8.55
C HIS A 20 -9.26 -1.22 7.96
N ALA A 21 -10.46 -0.76 8.37
CA ALA A 21 -11.10 0.44 7.82
C ALA A 21 -10.24 1.73 7.94
N ASP A 22 -9.25 1.73 8.83
CA ASP A 22 -8.25 2.77 9.05
C ASP A 22 -7.06 2.74 8.06
N TRP A 23 -6.95 1.71 7.22
CA TRP A 23 -5.92 1.61 6.18
C TRP A 23 -6.13 2.54 4.97
N ARG A 24 -7.21 3.33 4.96
CA ARG A 24 -7.46 4.30 3.87
C ARG A 24 -6.36 5.35 3.72
N ASP A 25 -5.61 5.60 4.79
CA ASP A 25 -4.51 6.55 4.80
C ASP A 25 -3.14 5.88 4.58
N TRP A 26 -3.12 4.56 4.41
CA TRP A 26 -1.90 3.81 4.17
C TRP A 26 -1.48 3.93 2.70
N ALA A 27 -0.19 3.93 2.48
CA ALA A 27 0.38 3.91 1.15
C ALA A 27 1.28 2.69 0.99
N GLY A 28 1.34 2.20 -0.23
CA GLY A 28 2.22 1.14 -0.62
C GLY A 28 3.24 1.64 -1.62
N TYR A 29 4.36 0.92 -1.72
CA TYR A 29 5.28 1.07 -2.84
C TYR A 29 5.40 -0.25 -3.58
N VAL A 30 5.27 -0.20 -4.90
CA VAL A 30 5.41 -1.39 -5.76
C VAL A 30 6.83 -1.92 -5.64
N CYS A 31 7.01 -3.12 -5.13
CA CYS A 31 8.33 -3.75 -4.96
C CYS A 31 8.50 -4.98 -5.85
N GLU A 32 7.40 -5.59 -6.30
CA GLU A 32 7.41 -6.78 -7.15
C GLU A 32 6.29 -6.74 -8.19
N LEU A 33 6.57 -7.28 -9.37
CA LEU A 33 5.60 -7.46 -10.44
C LEU A 33 5.74 -8.87 -10.98
N HIS A 34 4.68 -9.67 -10.93
CA HIS A 34 4.69 -11.05 -11.37
C HIS A 34 3.55 -11.31 -12.36
N MET A 35 3.89 -11.81 -13.55
CA MET A 35 2.89 -12.21 -14.54
C MET A 35 2.45 -13.64 -14.27
N CYS A 36 1.17 -13.81 -13.93
CA CYS A 36 0.59 -15.12 -13.72
C CYS A 36 0.39 -15.85 -15.06
N PRO A 37 0.38 -17.20 -15.08
CA PRO A 37 0.05 -17.96 -16.29
C PRO A 37 -1.31 -17.65 -16.92
N SER A 38 -2.23 -17.06 -16.15
CA SER A 38 -3.53 -16.59 -16.63
C SER A 38 -3.47 -15.28 -17.44
N GLY A 39 -2.30 -14.65 -17.55
CA GLY A 39 -2.12 -13.33 -18.14
C GLY A 39 -2.45 -12.16 -17.20
N LYS A 40 -2.81 -12.44 -15.94
CA LYS A 40 -2.94 -11.40 -14.91
C LYS A 40 -1.57 -10.97 -14.39
N ILE A 41 -1.50 -9.77 -13.82
CA ILE A 41 -0.31 -9.26 -13.13
C ILE A 41 -0.63 -9.17 -11.65
N ASP A 42 0.12 -9.90 -10.84
CA ASP A 42 0.17 -9.74 -9.40
C ASP A 42 1.20 -8.66 -9.06
N VAL A 43 0.79 -7.69 -8.25
CA VAL A 43 1.63 -6.56 -7.82
C VAL A 43 1.95 -6.74 -6.33
N GLY A 44 3.21 -7.00 -6.02
CA GLY A 44 3.71 -7.02 -4.65
C GLY A 44 3.98 -5.60 -4.16
N VAL A 45 3.47 -5.28 -2.98
CA VAL A 45 3.51 -3.93 -2.41
C VAL A 45 4.09 -3.96 -1.01
N SER A 46 5.05 -3.08 -0.75
CA SER A 46 5.55 -2.81 0.60
C SER A 46 4.64 -1.82 1.31
N ASN A 47 3.93 -2.28 2.34
CA ASN A 47 2.95 -1.48 3.08
C ASN A 47 3.65 -0.47 3.97
N HIS A 48 3.12 0.76 4.00
CA HIS A 48 3.55 1.80 4.90
C HIS A 48 2.35 2.48 5.54
N TYR A 49 2.47 2.80 6.82
CA TYR A 49 1.42 3.46 7.59
C TYR A 49 1.87 4.82 8.14
N PRO A 50 0.94 5.76 8.34
CA PRO A 50 1.25 7.01 9.00
C PRO A 50 1.70 6.80 10.46
N PRO A 51 2.66 7.59 10.99
CA PRO A 51 3.17 7.48 12.35
C PRO A 51 2.10 7.45 13.45
N LYS A 52 0.94 8.08 13.22
CA LYS A 52 -0.21 8.07 14.15
C LYS A 52 -0.69 6.66 14.53
N HIS A 53 -0.36 5.64 13.74
CA HIS A 53 -0.70 4.24 14.02
C HIS A 53 0.31 3.55 14.97
N LEU A 54 1.45 4.17 15.30
CA LEU A 54 2.42 3.66 16.29
C LEU A 54 2.00 3.87 17.76
N GLY A 55 0.87 4.54 18.02
CA GLY A 55 0.50 4.97 19.37
C GLY A 55 1.27 6.22 19.81
N ASP A 56 1.73 6.26 21.06
CA ASP A 56 2.30 7.47 21.69
C ASP A 56 3.70 7.86 21.18
N ILE A 57 4.26 7.14 20.19
CA ILE A 57 5.61 7.36 19.65
C ILE A 57 5.52 8.05 18.29
N THR A 58 5.06 9.31 18.29
CA THR A 58 5.06 10.17 17.09
C THR A 58 6.09 11.29 17.15
N ASP A 59 6.82 11.42 18.26
CA ASP A 59 7.84 12.46 18.44
C ASP A 59 8.95 12.31 17.40
N GLY A 60 9.14 13.36 16.59
CA GLY A 60 10.15 13.42 15.53
C GLY A 60 9.66 13.02 14.14
N PHE A 61 8.38 12.68 13.98
CA PHE A 61 7.77 12.43 12.67
C PHE A 61 6.85 13.58 12.24
N GLU A 62 6.92 13.93 10.96
CA GLU A 62 5.96 14.83 10.33
C GLU A 62 4.65 14.08 10.02
N PRO A 63 3.48 14.76 9.99
CA PRO A 63 2.20 14.12 9.67
C PRO A 63 2.13 13.44 8.30
N VAL A 64 3.06 13.79 7.39
CA VAL A 64 3.16 13.25 6.03
C VAL A 64 4.10 12.05 5.93
N ASP A 65 4.85 11.76 7.00
CA ASP A 65 5.79 10.64 7.01
C ASP A 65 5.05 9.31 6.93
N LEU A 66 5.76 8.31 6.41
CA LEU A 66 5.27 6.96 6.24
C LEU A 66 6.31 5.99 6.75
N ILE A 67 5.87 5.02 7.54
CA ILE A 67 6.72 4.04 8.20
C ILE A 67 6.45 2.67 7.59
N ALA A 68 7.51 1.97 7.20
CA ALA A 68 7.39 0.62 6.64
C ALA A 68 6.73 -0.31 7.67
N ALA A 69 5.65 -0.96 7.26
CA ALA A 69 4.99 -1.96 8.09
C ALA A 69 5.89 -3.18 8.26
N PRO A 70 5.93 -3.80 9.44
CA PRO A 70 6.66 -5.03 9.66
C PRO A 70 6.14 -6.15 8.74
N ALA A 71 7.03 -7.05 8.33
CA ALA A 71 6.75 -8.08 7.32
C ALA A 71 5.54 -8.98 7.66
N ASP A 72 5.25 -9.18 8.95
CA ASP A 72 4.13 -10.00 9.43
C ASP A 72 2.76 -9.30 9.29
N GLU A 73 2.72 -7.96 9.27
CA GLU A 73 1.50 -7.17 8.96
C GLU A 73 1.38 -6.88 7.44
N ALA A 74 2.49 -6.93 6.72
CA ALA A 74 2.53 -6.63 5.28
C ALA A 74 1.77 -7.65 4.42
N ALA A 75 1.54 -8.87 4.92
CA ALA A 75 0.94 -9.99 4.19
C ALA A 75 -0.57 -9.83 3.87
N GLY A 76 -1.24 -8.78 4.37
CA GLY A 76 -2.69 -8.60 4.22
C GLY A 76 -3.17 -7.61 3.16
N ALA A 77 -2.30 -6.77 2.60
CA ALA A 77 -2.72 -5.69 1.70
C ALA A 77 -2.60 -6.08 0.23
N GLN A 78 -3.69 -5.93 -0.52
CA GLN A 78 -3.67 -6.05 -1.98
C GLN A 78 -3.63 -4.65 -2.60
N ALA A 79 -2.72 -4.45 -3.55
CA ALA A 79 -2.67 -3.23 -4.36
C ALA A 79 -4.01 -3.08 -5.10
N GLN A 80 -4.70 -1.96 -4.94
CA GLN A 80 -5.90 -1.69 -5.73
C GLN A 80 -5.49 -1.04 -7.05
N GLU A 81 -6.18 -1.39 -8.14
CA GLU A 81 -6.02 -0.70 -9.41
C GLU A 81 -6.27 0.81 -9.25
N PRO A 82 -5.49 1.68 -9.91
CA PRO A 82 -5.69 3.11 -9.87
C PRO A 82 -7.10 3.41 -10.39
N ARG A 83 -7.91 4.05 -9.53
CA ARG A 83 -9.27 4.45 -9.90
C ARG A 83 -9.18 5.50 -11.00
N SER A 84 -9.69 5.16 -12.18
CA SER A 84 -9.89 6.08 -13.30
C SER A 84 -10.81 7.21 -12.83
N THR A 85 -10.27 8.42 -12.68
CA THR A 85 -11.06 9.64 -12.55
C THR A 85 -11.48 10.06 -13.95
N LEU A 86 -12.79 10.00 -14.22
CA LEU A 86 -13.41 10.67 -15.35
C LEU A 86 -13.48 12.17 -15.10
#